data_AF-X0XFK9-F1
#
_entry.id   AF-X0XFK9-F1
#
_cell.length_a   1.000
_cell.length_b   1.000
_cell.length_c   1.000
_cell.angle_alpha   90.00
_cell.angle_beta   90.00
_cell.angle_gamma   90.00
#
_symmetry.space_group_name_H-M   'P 1'
#
loop_
_entity.id
_entity.type
_entity.pdbx_description
1 polymer ?
#
loop_
_entity_poly.entity_id
_entity_poly.type
_entity_poly.pdbx_seq_one_letter_code
_entity_poly.pdbx_strand_id
1 'polypeptide(L)'
;AAKEAAAKALGTGVAGGVRLRDMEIVARDTGQPKLVLHGAAAELAKEMGVTRTYVSLTHTQTHAAAVVVLEGDVPEREGAGSE
;
A
#
# COMPACT_ATOMS: atom_id res chain seq x y z
N ALA A 1 9.89 1.58 -6.38
CA ALA A 1 9.87 0.56 -5.29
C ALA A 1 8.73 0.76 -4.29
N ALA A 2 8.79 1.68 -3.32
CA ALA A 2 7.81 1.76 -2.21
C ALA A 2 6.35 1.95 -2.66
N LYS A 3 6.10 2.93 -3.54
CA LYS A 3 4.76 3.23 -4.05
C LYS A 3 4.21 2.10 -4.93
N GLU A 4 5.08 1.44 -5.70
CA GLU A 4 4.68 0.26 -6.46
C GLU A 4 4.35 -0.93 -5.55
N ALA A 5 5.11 -1.14 -4.47
CA ALA A 5 4.80 -2.16 -3.47
C ALA A 5 3.47 -1.88 -2.78
N ALA A 6 3.17 -0.61 -2.47
CA ALA A 6 1.87 -0.19 -1.94
C ALA A 6 0.73 -0.45 -2.94
N ALA A 7 0.90 -0.08 -4.21
CA ALA A 7 -0.11 -0.33 -5.24
C ALA A 7 -0.38 -1.83 -5.44
N LYS A 8 0.66 -2.67 -5.36
CA LYS A 8 0.52 -4.13 -5.37
C LYS A 8 -0.22 -4.65 -4.14
N ALA A 9 0.10 -4.15 -2.94
CA ALA A 9 -0.57 -4.55 -1.71
C ALA A 9 -2.06 -4.16 -1.71
N LEU A 10 -2.42 -3.03 -2.36
CA LEU A 10 -3.81 -2.62 -2.59
C LEU A 10 -4.53 -3.45 -3.68
N GLY A 11 -3.90 -4.47 -4.26
CA GLY A 11 -4.49 -5.32 -5.30
C GLY A 11 -4.59 -4.68 -6.69
N THR A 12 -4.17 -3.43 -6.84
CA THR A 12 -4.25 -2.66 -8.10
C THR A 12 -3.06 -2.90 -9.05
N GLY A 13 -1.91 -3.30 -8.51
CA GLY A 13 -0.66 -3.30 -9.26
C GLY A 13 -0.27 -1.89 -9.75
N VAL A 14 0.71 -1.79 -10.66
CA VAL A 14 1.24 -0.48 -11.10
C VAL A 14 0.28 0.26 -12.05
N ALA A 15 -0.65 -0.45 -12.69
CA ALA A 15 -1.54 0.08 -13.73
C ALA A 15 -3.05 0.09 -13.36
N GLY A 16 -3.47 -0.57 -12.27
CA GLY A 16 -4.87 -0.95 -12.06
C GLY A 16 -5.66 -0.09 -11.07
N GLY A 17 -5.71 1.22 -11.26
CA GLY A 17 -6.79 2.05 -10.67
C GLY A 17 -6.39 3.06 -9.59
N VAL A 18 -5.15 3.04 -9.10
CA VAL A 18 -4.62 4.08 -8.19
C VAL A 18 -3.36 4.70 -8.76
N ARG A 19 -3.21 6.02 -8.59
CA ARG A 19 -2.04 6.74 -9.11
C ARG A 19 -0.96 6.77 -8.04
N LEU A 20 0.30 6.67 -8.45
CA LEU A 20 1.44 6.79 -7.51
C LEU A 20 1.47 8.15 -6.78
N ARG A 21 0.85 9.19 -7.34
CA ARG A 21 0.72 10.49 -6.66
C ARG A 21 -0.19 10.44 -5.44
N ASP A 22 -1.10 9.47 -5.39
CA ASP A 22 -2.03 9.26 -4.29
C ASP A 22 -1.36 8.45 -3.15
N MET A 23 -0.04 8.21 -3.24
CA MET A 23 0.77 7.50 -2.24
C MET A 23 2.01 8.31 -1.91
N GLU A 24 2.32 8.45 -0.64
CA GLU A 24 3.43 9.25 -0.15
C GLU A 24 4.26 8.45 0.86
N ILE A 25 5.59 8.54 0.75
CA ILE A 25 6.50 8.01 1.76
C ILE A 25 7.05 9.21 2.52
N VAL A 26 6.75 9.27 3.80
CA VAL A 26 7.26 10.30 4.72
C VAL A 26 8.25 9.66 5.69
N ALA A 27 9.30 10.40 6.07
CA ALA A 27 10.18 9.99 7.15
C ALA A 27 9.65 10.59 8.46
N ARG A 28 9.53 9.78 9.51
CA ARG A 28 9.32 10.29 10.88
C ARG A 28 10.61 10.93 11.39
N ASP A 29 10.52 11.69 12.48
CA ASP A 29 11.69 12.27 13.17
C ASP A 29 12.71 11.20 13.61
N THR A 30 12.24 9.97 13.82
CA THR A 30 13.09 8.79 14.14
C THR A 30 13.80 8.20 12.91
N GLY A 31 13.57 8.73 11.71
CA GLY A 31 14.03 8.17 10.44
C GLY A 31 13.20 7.00 9.92
N GLN A 32 12.21 6.51 10.69
CA GLN A 32 11.35 5.41 10.23
C GLN A 32 10.45 5.87 9.07
N PRO A 33 10.44 5.17 7.93
CA PRO A 33 9.54 5.48 6.83
C PRO A 33 8.09 5.15 7.20
N LYS A 34 7.16 5.97 6.72
CA LYS A 34 5.72 5.77 6.86
C LYS A 34 5.06 5.95 5.50
N LEU A 35 4.15 5.04 5.16
CA LEU A 35 3.27 5.17 4.00
C LEU A 35 2.04 5.99 4.38
N VAL A 36 1.73 7.00 3.58
CA VAL A 36 0.49 7.78 3.67
C VAL A 36 -0.25 7.61 2.35
N LEU A 37 -1.52 7.22 2.44
CA LEU A 37 -2.41 7.06 1.30
C LEU A 37 -3.36 8.24 1.23
N HIS A 38 -3.60 8.73 0.02
CA HIS A 38 -4.45 9.86 -0.30
C HIS A 38 -5.47 9.47 -1.38
N GLY A 39 -6.51 10.29 -1.57
CA GLY A 39 -7.46 10.14 -2.69
C GLY A 39 -7.97 8.70 -2.88
N ALA A 40 -7.96 8.23 -4.13
CA ALA A 40 -8.46 6.90 -4.49
C ALA A 40 -7.73 5.74 -3.78
N ALA A 41 -6.43 5.90 -3.47
CA ALA A 41 -5.69 4.87 -2.74
C ALA A 41 -6.12 4.78 -1.27
N ALA A 42 -6.48 5.91 -0.65
CA ALA A 42 -7.01 5.92 0.71
C ALA A 42 -8.42 5.31 0.77
N GLU A 43 -9.29 5.63 -0.17
CA GLU A 43 -10.65 5.06 -0.21
C GLU A 43 -10.61 3.55 -0.42
N LEU A 44 -9.80 3.05 -1.37
CA LEU A 44 -9.64 1.61 -1.57
C LEU A 44 -9.08 0.91 -0.32
N ALA A 45 -8.10 1.50 0.37
CA ALA A 45 -7.58 0.94 1.60
C ALA A 45 -8.66 0.82 2.69
N LYS A 46 -9.55 1.83 2.80
CA LYS A 46 -10.68 1.78 3.73
C LYS A 46 -11.69 0.68 3.34
N GLU A 47 -12.04 0.57 2.06
CA GLU A 47 -12.93 -0.48 1.55
C GLU A 47 -12.38 -1.89 1.81
N MET A 48 -11.06 -2.04 1.74
CA MET A 48 -10.36 -3.28 2.09
C MET A 48 -10.27 -3.56 3.60
N GLY A 49 -10.75 -2.65 4.45
CA GLY A 49 -10.68 -2.78 5.91
C GLY A 49 -9.29 -2.49 6.51
N VAL A 50 -8.39 -1.84 5.76
CA VAL A 50 -7.04 -1.54 6.22
C VAL A 50 -7.08 -0.55 7.38
N THR A 51 -6.55 -0.96 8.52
CA THR A 51 -6.44 -0.13 9.72
C THR A 51 -5.02 0.38 9.95
N ARG A 52 -4.01 -0.34 9.45
CA ARG A 52 -2.59 0.00 9.63
C ARG A 52 -1.76 -0.34 8.40
N THR A 53 -0.71 0.44 8.20
CA THR A 53 0.25 0.24 7.10
C THR A 53 1.68 0.19 7.63
N TYR A 54 2.45 -0.77 7.14
CA TYR A 54 3.87 -0.91 7.44
C TYR A 54 4.67 -0.81 6.15
N VAL A 55 5.83 -0.16 6.23
CA VAL A 55 6.75 -0.04 5.10
C VAL A 55 8.18 -0.23 5.57
N SER A 56 8.94 -1.01 4.82
CA SER A 56 10.38 -1.15 4.97
C SER A 56 11.05 -0.96 3.62
N LEU A 57 12.17 -0.24 3.60
CA LEU A 57 12.89 0.18 2.40
C LEU A 57 14.36 -0.15 2.57
N THR A 58 14.97 -0.66 1.50
CA THR A 58 16.42 -0.81 1.40
C THR A 58 16.87 -0.42 0.00
N HIS A 59 18.05 0.16 -0.11
CA HIS A 59 18.64 0.50 -1.39
C HIS A 59 20.15 0.37 -1.35
N THR A 60 20.71 0.08 -2.51
CA THR A 60 22.13 0.19 -2.83
C THR A 60 22.27 1.24 -3.94
N GLN A 61 23.48 1.43 -4.47
CA GLN A 61 23.68 2.32 -5.62
C GLN A 61 22.93 1.87 -6.88
N THR A 62 22.66 0.57 -7.02
CA THR A 62 22.12 -0.01 -8.26
C THR A 62 20.72 -0.58 -8.11
N HIS A 63 20.25 -0.82 -6.88
CA HIS A 63 18.98 -1.48 -6.62
C HIS A 63 18.21 -0.80 -5.50
N ALA A 64 16.89 -0.87 -5.57
CA ALA A 64 16.00 -0.47 -4.48
C ALA A 64 14.90 -1.52 -4.30
N ALA A 65 14.62 -1.87 -3.05
CA ALA A 65 13.56 -2.81 -2.69
C ALA A 65 12.66 -2.20 -1.61
N ALA A 66 11.41 -2.63 -1.60
CA ALA A 66 10.43 -2.20 -0.62
C ALA A 66 9.48 -3.33 -0.28
N VAL A 67 9.13 -3.44 0.99
CA VAL A 67 8.05 -4.31 1.48
C VAL A 67 6.98 -3.41 2.08
N VAL A 68 5.73 -3.63 1.68
CA VAL A 68 4.56 -2.95 2.24
C VAL A 68 3.59 -4.01 2.75
N VAL A 69 3.09 -3.81 3.97
CA VAL A 69 2.04 -4.64 4.58
C VAL A 69 0.87 -3.74 4.91
N LEU A 70 -0.32 -4.17 4.49
CA LEU A 70 -1.59 -3.58 4.88
C LEU A 70 -2.24 -4.52 5.89
N GLU A 71 -2.40 -4.06 7.12
CA GLU A 71 -3.05 -4.80 8.21
C GLU A 71 -4.46 -4.24 8.39
N GLY A 72 -5.42 -5.14 8.59
CA GLY A 72 -6.82 -4.79 8.73
C GLY A 72 -7.70 -6.02 8.87
N ASP A 73 -8.93 -5.79 9.30
CA ASP A 73 -9.96 -6.81 9.33
C ASP A 73 -10.64 -6.80 7.97
N VAL A 74 -10.36 -7.81 7.15
CA VAL A 74 -11.00 -7.94 5.84
C VAL A 74 -12.48 -8.19 6.10
N PRO A 75 -13.39 -7.31 5.65
CA PRO A 75 -14.82 -7.60 5.76
C PRO A 75 -15.09 -8.92 5.04
N GLU A 76 -15.82 -9.83 5.66
CA GLU A 76 -16.17 -11.11 5.04
C GLU A 76 -16.80 -10.82 3.67
N ARG A 77 -16.15 -11.30 2.60
CA ARG A 77 -16.71 -11.17 1.27
C ARG A 77 -17.91 -12.08 1.19
N GLU A 78 -19.12 -11.53 1.27
CA GLU A 78 -20.33 -12.25 0.87
C GLU A 78 -20.17 -12.66 -0.62
N GLY A 79 -19.99 -13.96 -0.84
CA GLY A 79 -20.17 -14.60 -2.14
C GLY A 79 -19.04 -14.45 -3.16
N ALA A 80 -18.02 -15.29 -3.07
CA ALA A 80 -17.43 -15.89 -4.28
C ALA A 80 -18.07 -17.28 -4.47
N GLY A 81 -19.37 -17.29 -4.78
CA GLY A 81 -20.06 -18.46 -5.29
C GLY A 81 -19.80 -18.58 -6.79
N SER A 82 -19.39 -19.79 -7.20
CA SER A 82 -19.44 -20.39 -8.55
C SER A 82 -18.86 -19.60 -9.72
N GLU A 83 -17.75 -20.10 -10.29
CA GLU A 83 -17.74 -21.01 -11.45
C GLU A 83 -16.48 -21.88 -11.43
#